data_AF-A0A527ZPS8-F1
#
_entry.id   AF-A0A527ZPS8-F1
#
_cell.length_a   1.000
_cell.length_b   1.000
_cell.length_c   1.000
_cell.angle_alpha   90.00
_cell.angle_beta   90.00
_cell.angle_gamma   90.00
#
_symmetry.space_group_name_H-M   'P 1'
#
loop_
_entity.id
_entity.type
_entity.pdbx_description
1 polymer ?
#
loop_
_entity_poly.entity_id
_entity_poly.type
_entity_poly.pdbx_seq_one_letter_code
_entity_poly.pdbx_strand_id
1 'polypeptide(L)' 'PKYMVRSGLWQPDAWPDTSGLPSFAEMLVAHGKLAQTVEEMQAIIDSGNRERLY' A
#
# COMPACT_ATOMS: atom_id res chain seq x y z
N PRO A 1 -21.98 10.98 1.99
CA PRO A 1 -22.60 10.42 0.76
C PRO A 1 -22.92 8.91 0.90
N LYS A 2 -24.13 8.47 0.53
CA LYS A 2 -24.58 7.07 0.74
C LYS A 2 -23.74 6.01 0.01
N TYR A 3 -22.95 6.39 -0.99
CA TYR A 3 -22.13 5.46 -1.77
C TYR A 3 -20.91 4.90 -1.01
N MET A 4 -20.31 5.68 -0.09
CA MET A 4 -19.16 5.25 0.70
C MET A 4 -19.52 4.17 1.72
N VAL A 5 -20.76 4.21 2.24
CA VAL A 5 -21.26 3.24 3.22
C VAL A 5 -21.60 1.92 2.55
N ARG A 6 -22.25 1.95 1.38
CA ARG A 6 -22.66 0.73 0.65
C ARG A 6 -21.50 0.03 -0.07
N SER A 7 -20.38 0.71 -0.32
CA SER A 7 -19.23 0.11 -1.00
C SER A 7 -18.35 -0.75 -0.10
N GLY A 8 -18.55 -0.69 1.23
CA GLY A 8 -17.69 -1.43 2.17
C GLY A 8 -16.22 -1.01 2.14
N LEU A 9 -15.90 0.15 1.57
CA LEU A 9 -14.51 0.55 1.30
C LEU A 9 -13.66 0.63 2.57
N TRP A 10 -14.27 0.83 3.74
CA TRP A 10 -13.59 0.90 5.04
C TRP A 10 -13.82 -0.32 5.92
N GLN A 11 -14.27 -1.44 5.34
CA GLN A 11 -14.48 -2.72 6.01
C GLN A 11 -13.53 -3.76 5.40
N PRO A 12 -12.31 -3.91 5.94
CA PRO A 12 -11.30 -4.80 5.36
C PRO A 12 -11.78 -6.25 5.20
N ASP A 13 -12.58 -6.75 6.15
CA ASP A 13 -13.13 -8.11 6.11
C ASP A 13 -14.09 -8.35 4.92
N ALA A 14 -14.64 -7.28 4.34
CA ALA A 14 -15.53 -7.35 3.20
C ALA A 14 -14.79 -7.28 1.85
N TRP A 15 -13.46 -7.07 1.87
CA TRP A 15 -12.68 -6.99 0.65
C TRP A 15 -12.47 -8.38 0.04
N PRO A 16 -12.36 -8.48 -1.29
CA PRO A 16 -11.87 -9.69 -1.93
C PRO A 16 -10.48 -10.07 -1.41
N ASP A 17 -10.10 -11.34 -1.59
CA ASP A 17 -8.77 -11.81 -1.25
C ASP A 17 -7.68 -10.93 -1.87
N THR A 18 -6.85 -10.34 -1.02
CA THR A 18 -5.78 -9.43 -1.38
C THR A 18 -4.42 -10.11 -1.46
N SER A 19 -4.32 -11.41 -1.18
CA SER A 19 -3.06 -12.16 -1.16
C SER A 19 -2.32 -12.16 -2.51
N GLY A 20 -3.05 -12.00 -3.61
CA GLY A 20 -2.49 -11.88 -4.96
C GLY A 20 -2.13 -10.44 -5.38
N LEU A 21 -2.38 -9.44 -4.54
CA LEU A 21 -2.03 -8.06 -4.85
C LEU A 21 -0.55 -7.79 -4.55
N PRO A 22 0.15 -6.99 -5.39
CA PRO A 22 1.49 -6.56 -5.08
C PRO A 22 1.51 -5.66 -3.84
N SER A 23 2.59 -5.74 -3.10
CA SER A 23 2.90 -4.81 -2.01
C SER A 23 3.05 -3.38 -2.50
N PHE A 24 2.97 -2.43 -1.57
CA PHE A 24 3.16 -1.02 -1.90
C PHE A 24 4.55 -0.74 -2.47
N ALA A 25 5.59 -1.38 -1.95
CA ALA A 25 6.96 -1.26 -2.46
C ALA A 25 7.09 -1.76 -3.91
N GLU A 26 6.51 -2.93 -4.22
CA GLU A 26 6.52 -3.48 -5.59
C GLU A 26 5.82 -2.54 -6.58
N MET A 27 4.68 -1.97 -6.19
CA MET A 27 3.95 -1.01 -7.02
C MET A 27 4.78 0.26 -7.29
N LEU A 28 5.47 0.79 -6.28
CA LEU A 28 6.29 1.98 -6.44
C LEU A 28 7.49 1.72 -7.36
N VAL A 29 8.18 0.60 -7.20
CA VAL A 29 9.32 0.24 -8.06
C VAL A 29 8.86 0.04 -9.51
N ALA A 30 7.82 -0.77 -9.71
CA ALA A 30 7.32 -1.12 -11.04
C ALA A 30 6.75 0.08 -11.82
N HIS A 31 5.96 0.93 -11.16
CA HIS A 31 5.29 2.05 -11.83
C HIS A 31 6.06 3.37 -11.74
N GLY A 32 6.84 3.57 -10.67
CA GLY A 32 7.66 4.76 -10.45
C GLY A 32 9.00 4.75 -11.18
N LYS A 33 9.36 3.61 -11.80
CA LYS A 33 10.67 3.40 -12.46
C LYS A 33 11.83 3.75 -11.53
N LEU A 34 11.71 3.34 -10.27
CA LEU A 34 12.70 3.63 -9.25
C LEU A 34 13.96 2.81 -9.51
N ALA A 35 15.12 3.38 -9.15
CA ALA A 35 16.39 2.67 -9.22
C ALA A 35 16.58 1.72 -8.03
N GLN A 36 15.81 1.91 -6.96
CA GLN A 36 15.81 1.08 -5.77
C GLN A 36 15.18 -0.28 -6.06
N THR A 37 15.70 -1.31 -5.40
CA THR A 37 15.06 -2.61 -5.29
C THR A 37 13.79 -2.54 -4.42
N VAL A 38 12.95 -3.57 -4.49
CA VAL A 38 11.73 -3.65 -3.68
C VAL A 38 12.07 -3.66 -2.20
N GLU A 39 13.12 -4.36 -1.81
CA GLU A 39 13.59 -4.48 -0.42
C GLU A 39 14.09 -3.14 0.12
N GLU A 40 14.88 -2.40 -0.67
CA GLU A 40 15.33 -1.05 -0.30
C GLU A 40 14.15 -0.09 -0.19
N MET A 41 13.18 -0.19 -1.10
CA MET A 41 11.98 0.63 -1.06
C MET A 41 11.12 0.32 0.18
N GLN A 42 10.98 -0.95 0.55
CA GLN A 42 10.28 -1.36 1.76
C GLN A 42 10.96 -0.80 3.02
N ALA A 43 12.29 -0.84 3.10
CA ALA A 43 13.03 -0.27 4.23
C ALA A 43 12.83 1.26 4.36
N ILE A 44 12.74 1.98 3.25
CA ILE A 44 12.44 3.42 3.22
C ILE A 44 11.00 3.69 3.67
N ILE A 45 10.03 2.87 3.25
CA ILE A 45 8.63 2.98 3.69
C ILE A 45 8.54 2.78 5.20
N ASP A 46 9.20 1.75 5.73
CA ASP A 46 9.15 1.41 7.15
C ASP A 46 9.79 2.50 8.02
N SER A 47 10.93 3.05 7.60
CA SER A 47 11.56 4.18 8.31
C SER A 47 10.68 5.43 8.24
N GLY A 48 10.11 5.76 7.08
CA GLY A 48 9.22 6.89 6.90
C GLY A 48 7.97 6.79 7.78
N ASN A 49 7.33 5.63 7.83
CA ASN A 49 6.18 5.37 8.69
C ASN A 49 6.53 5.52 10.18
N ARG A 50 7.72 5.09 10.59
CA ARG A 50 8.13 5.22 12.00
C ARG A 50 8.50 6.66 12.39
N GLU A 51 9.17 7.39 11.50
CA GLU A 51 9.90 8.62 11.85
C GLU A 51 9.20 9.90 11.43
N ARG A 52 8.24 9.84 10.50
CA ARG A 52 7.65 11.02 9.85
C ARG A 52 6.12 11.10 9.95
N LEU A 53 5.50 10.25 10.78
CA LEU A 53 4.05 10.28 11.00
C LEU A 53 3.57 11.44 11.91
N TYR A 54 4.49 12.31 12.35
CA TYR A 54 4.21 13.55 13.09
C TYR A 54 5.11 14.69 12.61
#